data_AF-A0A2N7QFF0-F1
#
_entry.id   AF-A0A2N7QFF0-F1
#
_cell.length_a   1.000
_cell.length_b   1.000
_cell.length_c   1.000
_cell.angle_alpha   90.00
_cell.angle_beta   90.00
_cell.angle_gamma   90.00
#
_symmetry.space_group_name_H-M   'P 1'
#
loop_
_entity.id
_entity.type
_entity.pdbx_description
1 polymer ?
#
loop_
_entity_poly.entity_id
_entity_poly.type
_entity_poly.pdbx_seq_one_letter_code
_entity_poly.pdbx_strand_id
1 'polypeptide(L)'
;LATTEPNKLLPTILSRCQRYDFRRLEHPLIVKYLKEVCQKENYEIEEEALELIAKEAQGSLRDALSLLDQAMAYGTKTKEDVISAFGWHETLLIEELASILLEKNLKKALEIAQKVYDQGIDLIYLMEKLTEFFRELLVIKAFPKESKMSFHTPVVRDLVLENELEDILLIFQSLVKDLEIIRKSSYPQLQFELALLKICEYGKLIPLKDLIEKLDQISINNFSFSIGSPEEHKEIKEKSWENFVEEIKKESLPLYGLVSSLSKPEIKAEEVFLKLSSSSNIVDSPYYKILKEKIESYFNRPFRIEIEEKKRSTLEEVKERPEVKAVLKTLSAKIAYIQPLKE
;
A
#
# COMPACT_ATOMS: atom_id res chain seq x y z
N LEU A 1 -40.21 -27.19 -24.15
CA LEU A 1 -40.12 -26.37 -22.92
C LEU A 1 -38.69 -25.86 -22.81
N ALA A 2 -38.49 -24.57 -22.56
CA ALA A 2 -37.18 -23.97 -22.34
C ALA A 2 -37.18 -23.31 -20.95
N THR A 3 -36.11 -23.48 -20.17
CA THR A 3 -35.97 -22.88 -18.84
C THR A 3 -34.50 -22.57 -18.57
N THR A 4 -34.25 -21.48 -17.84
CA THR A 4 -32.92 -21.15 -17.29
C THR A 4 -32.69 -21.80 -15.92
N GLU A 5 -33.74 -22.39 -15.32
CA GLU A 5 -33.70 -22.99 -13.98
C GLU A 5 -34.28 -24.42 -14.00
N PRO A 6 -33.53 -25.40 -14.57
CA PRO A 6 -34.01 -26.78 -14.70
C PRO A 6 -34.31 -27.45 -13.36
N ASN A 7 -33.64 -27.02 -12.28
CA ASN A 7 -33.82 -27.55 -10.93
C ASN A 7 -35.17 -27.17 -10.30
N LYS A 8 -35.87 -26.16 -10.84
CA LYS A 8 -37.22 -25.78 -10.37
C LYS A 8 -38.33 -26.56 -11.07
N LEU A 9 -38.00 -27.37 -12.08
CA LEU A 9 -38.97 -28.21 -12.75
C LEU A 9 -39.28 -29.46 -11.93
N LEU A 10 -40.56 -29.84 -11.93
CA LEU A 10 -41.02 -31.04 -11.25
C LEU A 10 -40.36 -32.30 -11.86
N PRO A 11 -39.95 -33.29 -11.04
CA PRO A 11 -39.37 -34.54 -11.53
C PRO A 11 -40.26 -35.28 -12.55
N THR A 12 -41.59 -35.11 -12.46
CA THR A 12 -42.57 -35.71 -13.37
C THR A 12 -42.54 -35.11 -14.79
N ILE A 13 -42.09 -33.87 -14.94
CA ILE A 13 -41.88 -33.23 -16.24
C ILE A 13 -40.52 -33.68 -16.79
N LEU A 14 -39.50 -33.70 -15.94
CA LEU A 14 -38.15 -34.12 -16.31
C LEU A 14 -38.10 -35.58 -16.79
N SER A 15 -38.91 -36.48 -16.23
CA SER A 15 -38.96 -37.88 -16.65
C SER A 15 -39.64 -38.12 -18.00
N ARG A 16 -40.39 -37.14 -18.52
CA ARG A 16 -41.16 -37.25 -19.77
C ARG A 16 -40.57 -36.42 -20.91
N CYS A 17 -39.46 -35.72 -20.67
CA CYS A 17 -38.85 -34.83 -21.65
C CYS A 17 -37.39 -35.20 -21.88
N GLN A 18 -36.98 -35.18 -23.15
CA GLN A 18 -35.56 -35.22 -23.49
C GLN A 18 -34.91 -33.89 -23.11
N ARG A 19 -33.88 -33.95 -22.27
CA ARG A 19 -33.12 -32.77 -21.85
C ARG A 19 -32.01 -32.48 -22.86
N TYR A 20 -31.96 -31.24 -23.33
CA TYR A 20 -30.86 -30.70 -24.11
C TYR A 20 -30.35 -29.45 -23.40
N ASP A 21 -29.08 -29.48 -22.99
CA ASP A 21 -28.42 -28.36 -22.33
C ASP A 21 -27.67 -27.53 -23.38
N PHE A 22 -28.10 -26.29 -23.57
CA PHE A 22 -27.40 -25.32 -24.40
C PHE A 22 -26.28 -24.67 -23.58
N ARG A 23 -25.08 -24.60 -24.16
CA ARG A 23 -23.92 -23.90 -23.58
C ARG A 23 -23.81 -22.51 -24.18
N ARG A 24 -23.11 -21.61 -23.49
CA ARG A 24 -22.71 -20.31 -24.05
C ARG A 24 -21.89 -20.55 -25.32
N LEU A 25 -22.08 -19.71 -26.32
CA LEU A 25 -21.33 -19.80 -27.57
C LEU A 25 -19.91 -19.29 -27.37
N GLU A 26 -18.98 -19.86 -28.13
CA GLU A 26 -17.61 -19.38 -28.17
C GLU A 26 -17.54 -18.03 -28.90
N HIS A 27 -16.70 -17.13 -28.40
CA HIS A 27 -16.51 -15.79 -28.96
C HIS A 27 -16.29 -15.77 -30.49
N PRO A 28 -15.36 -16.56 -31.09
CA PRO A 28 -15.15 -16.54 -32.55
C PRO A 28 -16.39 -16.98 -33.34
N LEU A 29 -17.24 -17.83 -32.75
CA LEU A 29 -18.47 -18.28 -33.41
C LEU A 29 -19.52 -17.16 -33.45
N ILE A 30 -19.61 -16.34 -32.39
CA ILE A 30 -20.48 -15.16 -32.36
C ILE A 30 -20.00 -14.13 -33.38
N VAL A 31 -18.70 -13.79 -33.38
CA VAL A 31 -18.13 -12.82 -34.32
C VAL A 31 -18.41 -13.22 -35.76
N LYS A 32 -18.18 -14.49 -36.10
CA LYS A 32 -18.50 -15.04 -37.42
C LYS A 32 -19.98 -14.86 -37.77
N TYR A 33 -20.88 -15.17 -36.84
CA TYR A 33 -22.31 -15.04 -37.07
C TYR A 33 -22.73 -13.57 -37.25
N LEU A 34 -22.22 -12.64 -36.45
CA LEU A 34 -22.48 -11.21 -36.61
C LEU A 34 -21.98 -10.70 -37.96
N LYS A 35 -20.81 -11.16 -38.42
CA LYS A 35 -20.27 -10.85 -39.74
C LYS A 35 -21.18 -11.35 -40.87
N GLU A 36 -21.71 -12.57 -40.76
CA GLU A 36 -22.69 -13.11 -41.71
C GLU A 36 -24.00 -12.31 -41.73
N VAL A 37 -24.47 -11.82 -40.58
CA VAL A 37 -25.67 -10.96 -40.49
C VAL A 37 -25.42 -9.62 -41.16
N CYS A 38 -24.30 -8.95 -40.86
CA CYS A 38 -23.93 -7.68 -41.49
C CYS A 38 -23.84 -7.79 -43.01
N GLN A 39 -23.27 -8.89 -43.53
CA GLN A 39 -23.21 -9.17 -44.97
C GLN A 39 -24.60 -9.32 -45.60
N LYS A 40 -25.55 -9.95 -44.91
CA LYS A 40 -26.93 -10.11 -45.41
C LYS A 40 -27.71 -8.81 -45.42
N GLU A 41 -27.48 -7.96 -44.41
CA GLU A 41 -28.12 -6.65 -44.28
C GLU A 41 -27.41 -5.55 -45.08
N ASN A 42 -26.33 -5.88 -45.81
CA ASN A 42 -25.46 -4.93 -46.52
C ASN A 42 -24.94 -3.80 -45.61
N TYR A 43 -24.60 -4.13 -44.36
CA TYR A 43 -24.02 -3.22 -43.40
C TYR A 43 -22.50 -3.41 -43.31
N GLU A 44 -21.75 -2.33 -43.53
CA GLU A 44 -20.29 -2.33 -43.38
C GLU A 44 -19.90 -1.87 -41.98
N ILE A 45 -19.28 -2.77 -41.22
CA ILE A 45 -18.77 -2.54 -39.87
C ILE A 45 -17.40 -3.20 -39.74
N GLU A 46 -16.52 -2.57 -38.96
CA GLU A 46 -15.19 -3.05 -38.67
C GLU A 46 -15.20 -4.36 -37.86
N GLU A 47 -14.24 -5.24 -38.13
CA GLU A 47 -14.13 -6.52 -37.43
C GLU A 47 -13.86 -6.34 -35.93
N GLU A 48 -13.02 -5.36 -35.54
CA GLU A 48 -12.78 -5.03 -34.12
C GLU A 48 -14.05 -4.59 -33.38
N ALA A 49 -14.96 -3.90 -34.08
CA ALA A 49 -16.24 -3.49 -33.51
C ALA A 49 -17.16 -4.70 -33.27
N LEU A 50 -17.16 -5.66 -34.20
CA LEU A 50 -17.88 -6.93 -34.04
C LEU A 50 -17.28 -7.78 -32.90
N GLU A 51 -15.96 -7.81 -32.77
CA GLU A 51 -15.27 -8.48 -31.66
C GLU A 51 -15.66 -7.89 -30.31
N LEU A 52 -15.76 -6.56 -30.24
CA LEU A 52 -16.18 -5.85 -29.04
C LEU A 52 -17.65 -6.14 -28.68
N ILE A 53 -18.56 -6.08 -29.65
CA ILE A 53 -19.98 -6.44 -29.44
C ILE A 53 -20.10 -7.90 -28.99
N ALA A 54 -19.34 -8.82 -29.60
CA ALA A 54 -19.32 -10.22 -29.20
C ALA A 54 -18.74 -10.44 -27.79
N LYS A 55 -17.75 -9.64 -27.38
CA LYS A 55 -17.18 -9.65 -26.03
C LYS A 55 -18.24 -9.24 -25.00
N GLU A 56 -18.95 -8.13 -25.25
CA GLU A 56 -19.99 -7.60 -24.35
C GLU A 56 -21.23 -8.50 -24.26
N ALA A 57 -21.53 -9.29 -25.30
CA ALA A 57 -22.62 -10.25 -25.30
C ALA A 57 -22.37 -11.52 -24.45
N GLN A 58 -21.16 -11.71 -23.92
CA GLN A 58 -20.77 -12.80 -23.01
C GLN A 58 -21.26 -14.21 -23.43
N GLY A 59 -21.22 -14.54 -24.72
CA GLY A 59 -21.63 -15.88 -25.19
C GLY A 59 -23.15 -16.04 -25.46
N SER A 60 -23.95 -14.97 -25.30
CA SER A 60 -25.37 -14.92 -25.64
C SER A 60 -25.57 -14.34 -27.05
N LEU A 61 -25.99 -15.19 -28.00
CA LEU A 61 -26.22 -14.72 -29.38
C LEU A 61 -27.31 -13.67 -29.48
N ARG A 62 -28.33 -13.78 -28.62
CA ARG A 62 -29.45 -12.83 -28.60
C ARG A 62 -28.99 -11.44 -28.19
N ASP A 63 -28.15 -11.36 -27.15
CA ASP A 63 -27.64 -10.08 -26.68
C ASP A 63 -26.67 -9.49 -27.70
N ALA A 64 -25.84 -10.32 -28.35
CA ALA A 64 -24.96 -9.91 -29.44
C ALA A 64 -25.74 -9.28 -30.61
N LEU A 65 -26.83 -9.93 -31.05
CA LEU A 65 -27.70 -9.40 -32.10
C LEU A 65 -28.42 -8.12 -31.67
N SER A 66 -28.87 -8.05 -30.42
CA SER A 66 -29.53 -6.84 -29.89
C SER A 66 -28.59 -5.64 -29.86
N LEU A 67 -27.34 -5.85 -29.44
CA LEU A 67 -26.28 -4.84 -29.48
C LEU A 67 -25.93 -4.46 -30.92
N LEU A 68 -25.83 -5.43 -31.83
CA LEU A 68 -25.57 -5.17 -33.24
C LEU A 68 -26.70 -4.36 -33.90
N ASP A 69 -27.97 -4.68 -33.62
CA ASP A 69 -29.12 -3.93 -34.12
C ASP A 69 -29.11 -2.48 -33.61
N GLN A 70 -28.75 -2.28 -32.33
CA GLN A 70 -28.57 -0.94 -31.77
C GLN A 70 -27.43 -0.20 -32.46
N ALA A 71 -26.28 -0.84 -32.67
CA ALA A 71 -25.12 -0.29 -33.37
C ALA A 71 -25.49 0.14 -34.80
N MET A 72 -26.20 -0.70 -35.53
CA MET A 72 -26.73 -0.38 -36.87
C MET A 72 -27.71 0.80 -36.83
N ALA A 73 -28.59 0.88 -35.84
CA ALA A 73 -29.54 1.98 -35.68
C ALA A 73 -28.85 3.32 -35.39
N TYR A 74 -27.74 3.31 -34.66
CA TYR A 74 -26.89 4.47 -34.42
C TYR A 74 -25.95 4.80 -35.58
N GLY A 75 -25.82 3.91 -36.57
CA GLY A 75 -24.95 4.07 -37.72
C GLY A 75 -23.45 3.92 -37.39
N THR A 76 -23.11 3.21 -36.32
CA THR A 76 -21.73 3.00 -35.87
C THR A 76 -21.00 2.02 -36.79
N LYS A 77 -19.82 2.40 -37.29
CA LYS A 77 -19.06 1.54 -38.23
C LYS A 77 -17.72 1.11 -37.70
N THR A 78 -17.08 1.93 -36.88
CA THR A 78 -15.79 1.59 -36.28
C THR A 78 -15.95 1.13 -34.84
N LYS A 79 -14.88 0.57 -34.29
CA LYS A 79 -14.81 0.24 -32.86
C LYS A 79 -15.06 1.47 -31.98
N GLU A 80 -14.45 2.61 -32.30
CA GLU A 80 -14.62 3.84 -31.52
C GLU A 80 -16.07 4.32 -31.54
N ASP A 81 -16.74 4.26 -32.70
CA ASP A 81 -18.15 4.62 -32.81
C ASP A 81 -19.02 3.78 -31.88
N VAL A 82 -18.77 2.47 -31.82
CA VAL A 82 -19.46 1.53 -30.93
C VAL A 82 -19.18 1.87 -29.46
N ILE A 83 -17.92 2.07 -29.08
CA ILE A 83 -17.57 2.44 -27.70
C ILE A 83 -18.24 3.78 -27.32
N SER A 84 -18.30 4.75 -28.24
CA SER A 84 -18.96 6.04 -28.03
C SER A 84 -20.47 5.89 -27.90
N ALA A 85 -21.11 5.11 -28.77
CA ALA A 85 -22.56 4.92 -28.78
C ALA A 85 -23.07 4.18 -27.54
N PHE A 86 -22.29 3.22 -27.02
CA PHE A 86 -22.64 2.44 -25.83
C PHE A 86 -22.05 2.98 -24.52
N GLY A 87 -21.19 4.01 -24.59
CA GLY A 87 -20.55 4.58 -23.39
C GLY A 87 -19.50 3.68 -22.74
N TRP A 88 -18.93 2.72 -23.47
CA TRP A 88 -17.98 1.72 -22.92
C TRP A 88 -16.57 2.28 -22.65
N HIS A 89 -16.31 3.54 -22.99
CA HIS A 89 -15.00 4.19 -22.81
C HIS A 89 -14.55 4.13 -21.35
N GLU A 90 -15.46 4.38 -20.42
CA GLU A 90 -15.18 4.39 -18.98
C GLU A 90 -14.78 2.98 -18.49
N THR A 91 -15.54 1.96 -18.87
CA THR A 91 -15.28 0.57 -18.48
C THR A 91 -13.91 0.09 -18.98
N LEU A 92 -13.58 0.37 -20.25
CA LEU A 92 -12.28 -0.02 -20.82
C LEU A 92 -11.12 0.67 -20.13
N LEU A 93 -11.27 1.97 -19.81
CA LEU A 93 -10.25 2.73 -19.08
C LEU A 93 -10.04 2.16 -17.67
N ILE A 94 -11.11 1.77 -16.98
CA ILE A 94 -11.03 1.15 -15.64
C ILE A 94 -10.35 -0.21 -15.71
N GLU A 95 -10.72 -1.07 -16.68
CA GLU A 95 -10.08 -2.37 -16.89
C GLU A 95 -8.58 -2.23 -17.19
N GLU A 96 -8.22 -1.30 -18.07
CA GLU A 96 -6.83 -1.01 -18.44
C GLU A 96 -6.02 -0.51 -17.23
N LEU A 97 -6.56 0.47 -16.50
CA LEU A 97 -5.92 1.04 -15.32
C LEU A 97 -5.75 -0.01 -14.21
N ALA A 98 -6.77 -0.84 -13.98
CA ALA A 98 -6.68 -1.93 -12.99
C ALA A 98 -5.61 -2.96 -13.37
N SER A 99 -5.52 -3.34 -14.64
CA SER A 99 -4.48 -4.23 -15.15
C SER A 99 -3.08 -3.64 -14.91
N ILE A 100 -2.87 -2.37 -15.26
CA ILE A 100 -1.57 -1.68 -15.07
C ILE A 100 -1.17 -1.58 -13.60
N LEU A 101 -2.14 -1.34 -12.71
CA LEU A 101 -1.89 -1.27 -11.27
C LEU A 101 -1.51 -2.63 -10.69
N LEU A 102 -2.15 -3.71 -11.14
CA LEU A 102 -1.81 -5.08 -10.76
C LEU A 102 -0.46 -5.52 -11.34
N GLU A 103 -0.13 -5.11 -12.57
CA GLU A 103 1.21 -5.26 -13.17
C GLU A 103 2.29 -4.43 -12.44
N LYS A 104 1.89 -3.50 -11.57
CA LYS A 104 2.76 -2.54 -10.87
C LYS A 104 3.61 -1.70 -11.85
N ASN A 105 3.06 -1.41 -13.04
CA ASN A 105 3.77 -0.69 -14.09
C ASN A 105 3.59 0.83 -13.95
N LEU A 106 4.46 1.46 -13.16
CA LEU A 106 4.43 2.90 -12.88
C LEU A 106 4.43 3.77 -14.14
N LYS A 107 5.22 3.40 -15.16
CA LYS A 107 5.35 4.19 -16.39
C LYS A 107 4.00 4.27 -17.12
N LYS A 108 3.38 3.12 -17.36
CA LYS A 108 2.05 3.06 -18.00
C LYS A 108 0.98 3.77 -17.15
N ALA A 109 1.05 3.65 -15.82
CA ALA A 109 0.09 4.30 -14.92
C ALA A 109 0.14 5.83 -15.06
N LEU A 110 1.33 6.41 -15.11
CA LEU A 110 1.51 7.86 -15.30
C LEU A 110 1.13 8.31 -16.72
N GLU A 111 1.40 7.49 -17.75
CA GLU A 111 0.93 7.77 -19.12
C GLU A 111 -0.60 7.83 -19.20
N ILE A 112 -1.31 6.92 -18.51
CA ILE A 112 -2.77 6.98 -18.41
C ILE A 112 -3.21 8.21 -17.62
N ALA A 113 -2.56 8.54 -16.50
CA ALA A 113 -2.91 9.71 -15.72
C ALA A 113 -2.85 11.00 -16.56
N GLN A 114 -1.84 11.12 -17.43
CA GLN A 114 -1.72 12.23 -18.35
C GLN A 114 -2.85 12.23 -19.39
N LYS A 115 -3.17 11.08 -20.00
CA LYS A 115 -4.29 10.97 -20.96
C LYS A 115 -5.63 11.36 -20.32
N VAL A 116 -5.90 10.88 -19.11
CA VAL A 116 -7.13 11.16 -18.35
C VAL A 116 -7.27 12.66 -18.09
N TYR A 117 -6.16 13.33 -17.77
CA TYR A 117 -6.12 14.77 -17.58
C TYR A 117 -6.36 15.53 -18.89
N ASP A 118 -5.66 15.14 -19.96
CA ASP A 118 -5.79 15.78 -21.29
C ASP A 118 -7.21 15.65 -21.86
N GLN A 119 -7.91 14.56 -21.52
CA GLN A 119 -9.31 14.31 -21.89
C GLN A 119 -10.32 15.01 -20.97
N GLY A 120 -9.89 15.64 -19.88
CA GLY A 120 -10.76 16.35 -18.94
C GLY A 120 -11.70 15.43 -18.15
N ILE A 121 -11.31 14.16 -17.93
CA ILE A 121 -12.11 13.19 -17.19
C ILE A 121 -12.16 13.58 -15.71
N ASP A 122 -13.33 13.41 -15.07
CA ASP A 122 -13.48 13.61 -13.64
C ASP A 122 -12.71 12.52 -12.86
N LEU A 123 -11.61 12.93 -12.23
CA LEU A 123 -10.74 12.06 -11.43
C LEU A 123 -11.43 11.45 -10.22
N ILE A 124 -12.38 12.16 -9.61
CA ILE A 124 -13.11 11.63 -8.44
C ILE A 124 -14.00 10.49 -8.90
N TYR A 125 -14.75 10.71 -9.98
CA TYR A 125 -15.60 9.69 -10.57
C TYR A 125 -14.78 8.47 -11.05
N LEU A 126 -13.66 8.70 -11.74
CA LEU A 126 -12.77 7.62 -12.17
C LEU A 126 -12.25 6.80 -10.99
N MET A 127 -11.82 7.46 -9.90
CA MET A 127 -11.35 6.77 -8.69
C MET A 127 -12.47 6.02 -7.97
N GLU A 128 -13.70 6.55 -7.94
CA GLU A 128 -14.87 5.82 -7.41
C GLU A 128 -15.10 4.54 -8.20
N LYS A 129 -15.11 4.63 -9.52
CA LYS A 129 -15.34 3.47 -10.41
C LYS A 129 -14.22 2.43 -10.33
N LEU A 130 -12.97 2.88 -10.27
CA LEU A 130 -11.83 1.99 -10.05
C LEU A 130 -11.93 1.28 -8.68
N THR A 131 -12.35 1.99 -7.63
CA THR A 131 -12.57 1.41 -6.30
C THR A 131 -13.69 0.38 -6.30
N GLU A 132 -14.80 0.66 -6.99
CA GLU A 132 -15.90 -0.29 -7.20
C GLU A 132 -15.40 -1.55 -7.92
N PHE A 133 -14.62 -1.37 -8.99
CA PHE A 133 -14.05 -2.48 -9.76
C PHE A 133 -13.16 -3.39 -8.90
N PHE A 134 -12.22 -2.83 -8.12
CA PHE A 134 -11.37 -3.63 -7.22
C PHE A 134 -12.18 -4.34 -6.11
N ARG A 135 -13.27 -3.74 -5.62
CA ARG A 135 -14.20 -4.43 -4.71
C ARG A 135 -14.84 -5.65 -5.38
N GLU A 136 -15.22 -5.53 -6.65
CA GLU A 136 -15.77 -6.66 -7.41
C GLU A 136 -14.75 -7.77 -7.58
N LEU A 137 -13.50 -7.45 -7.94
CA LEU A 137 -12.40 -8.42 -8.02
C LEU A 137 -12.22 -9.18 -6.70
N LEU A 138 -12.25 -8.47 -5.56
CA LEU A 138 -12.15 -9.08 -4.24
C LEU A 138 -13.30 -10.05 -3.95
N VAL A 139 -14.53 -9.65 -4.23
CA VAL A 139 -15.72 -10.49 -4.00
C VAL A 139 -15.65 -11.76 -4.85
N ILE A 140 -15.28 -11.64 -6.13
CA ILE A 140 -15.15 -12.77 -7.04
C ILE A 140 -14.04 -13.73 -6.57
N LYS A 141 -12.88 -13.21 -6.16
CA LYS A 141 -11.76 -14.03 -5.65
C LYS A 141 -12.11 -14.71 -4.33
N ALA A 142 -12.77 -14.01 -3.41
CA ALA A 142 -13.11 -14.53 -2.08
C ALA A 142 -14.28 -15.54 -2.09
N PHE A 143 -15.28 -15.33 -2.95
CA PHE A 143 -16.51 -16.13 -2.99
C PHE A 143 -16.84 -16.69 -4.38
N PRO A 144 -15.96 -17.52 -4.99
CA PRO A 144 -16.10 -17.97 -6.38
C PRO A 144 -17.35 -18.83 -6.66
N LYS A 145 -17.98 -19.42 -5.63
CA LYS A 145 -19.20 -20.24 -5.77
C LYS A 145 -20.51 -19.47 -5.56
N GLU A 146 -20.45 -18.35 -4.84
CA GLU A 146 -21.62 -17.55 -4.44
C GLU A 146 -21.73 -16.26 -5.24
N SER A 147 -20.64 -15.80 -5.88
CA SER A 147 -20.68 -14.73 -6.87
C SER A 147 -21.48 -15.21 -8.09
N LYS A 148 -22.79 -14.99 -8.08
CA LYS A 148 -23.63 -15.02 -9.30
C LYS A 148 -23.17 -14.00 -10.36
N MET A 149 -22.24 -13.11 -10.00
CA MET A 149 -21.34 -12.43 -10.92
C MET A 149 -20.49 -13.49 -11.65
N SER A 150 -21.02 -14.02 -12.75
CA SER A 150 -20.15 -14.48 -13.84
C SER A 150 -19.18 -13.36 -14.13
N PHE A 151 -17.91 -13.69 -14.36
CA PHE A 151 -16.92 -12.76 -14.92
C PHE A 151 -17.60 -11.96 -16.04
N HIS A 152 -17.87 -10.67 -15.78
CA HIS A 152 -18.61 -9.83 -16.73
C HIS A 152 -17.81 -9.67 -18.03
N THR A 153 -16.49 -9.77 -17.94
CA THR A 153 -15.57 -9.79 -19.07
C THR A 153 -14.47 -10.84 -18.84
N PRO A 154 -13.87 -11.37 -19.92
CA PRO A 154 -12.70 -12.25 -19.81
C PRO A 154 -11.53 -11.55 -19.09
N VAL A 155 -11.39 -10.24 -19.23
CA VAL A 155 -10.35 -9.44 -18.56
C VAL A 155 -10.47 -9.57 -17.03
N VAL A 156 -11.68 -9.41 -16.48
CA VAL A 156 -11.93 -9.60 -15.04
C VAL A 156 -11.55 -11.01 -14.58
N ARG A 157 -11.79 -12.02 -15.43
CA ARG A 157 -11.40 -13.40 -15.12
C ARG A 157 -9.88 -13.55 -15.03
N ASP A 158 -9.17 -13.05 -16.02
CA ASP A 158 -7.72 -13.19 -16.10
C ASP A 158 -7.06 -12.43 -14.94
N LEU A 159 -7.51 -11.20 -14.65
CA LEU A 159 -7.04 -10.43 -13.50
C LEU A 159 -7.25 -11.15 -12.16
N VAL A 160 -8.39 -11.80 -11.96
CA VAL A 160 -8.66 -12.57 -10.73
C VAL A 160 -7.80 -13.83 -10.66
N LEU A 161 -7.54 -14.50 -11.78
CA LEU A 161 -6.76 -15.75 -11.81
C LEU A 161 -5.26 -15.51 -11.63
N GLU A 162 -4.74 -14.45 -12.23
CA GLU A 162 -3.30 -14.15 -12.26
C GLU A 162 -2.79 -13.47 -10.99
N ASN A 163 -3.67 -12.83 -10.22
CA ASN A 163 -3.29 -12.06 -9.04
C ASN A 163 -3.77 -12.69 -7.73
N GLU A 164 -2.96 -12.56 -6.68
CA GLU A 164 -3.29 -13.02 -5.33
C GLU A 164 -4.30 -12.11 -4.64
N LEU A 165 -5.07 -12.68 -3.71
CA LEU A 165 -6.11 -11.91 -3.00
C LEU A 165 -5.51 -10.75 -2.20
N GLU A 166 -4.33 -10.96 -1.62
CA GLU A 166 -3.59 -9.97 -0.83
C GLU A 166 -3.21 -8.74 -1.66
N ASP A 167 -2.74 -8.93 -2.90
CA ASP A 167 -2.39 -7.82 -3.79
C ASP A 167 -3.64 -6.99 -4.15
N ILE A 168 -4.74 -7.66 -4.53
CA ILE A 168 -6.01 -7.00 -4.85
C ILE A 168 -6.53 -6.23 -3.62
N LEU A 169 -6.41 -6.82 -2.41
CA LEU A 169 -6.86 -6.20 -1.17
C LEU A 169 -6.03 -4.97 -0.81
N LEU A 170 -4.72 -5.04 -1.00
CA LEU A 170 -3.81 -3.94 -0.72
C LEU A 170 -4.12 -2.73 -1.62
N ILE A 171 -4.31 -2.98 -2.92
CA ILE A 171 -4.67 -1.94 -3.88
C ILE A 171 -6.03 -1.34 -3.51
N PHE A 172 -7.05 -2.17 -3.26
CA PHE A 172 -8.38 -1.70 -2.85
C PHE A 172 -8.32 -0.79 -1.61
N GLN A 173 -7.56 -1.17 -0.58
CA GLN A 173 -7.41 -0.35 0.62
C GLN A 173 -6.72 0.99 0.35
N SER A 174 -5.73 1.02 -0.55
CA SER A 174 -5.10 2.28 -0.98
C SER A 174 -6.11 3.16 -1.70
N LEU A 175 -6.83 2.60 -2.68
CA LEU A 175 -7.82 3.34 -3.47
C LEU A 175 -8.89 4.00 -2.59
N VAL A 176 -9.44 3.27 -1.62
CA VAL A 176 -10.43 3.81 -0.68
C VAL A 176 -9.87 5.02 0.10
N LYS A 177 -8.63 4.92 0.59
CA LYS A 177 -7.97 6.00 1.34
C LYS A 177 -7.65 7.20 0.45
N ASP A 178 -7.03 6.95 -0.70
CA ASP A 178 -6.60 8.01 -1.61
C ASP A 178 -7.80 8.72 -2.26
N LEU A 179 -8.93 8.02 -2.47
CA LEU A 179 -10.19 8.63 -2.91
C LEU A 179 -10.67 9.73 -1.94
N GLU A 180 -10.61 9.49 -0.62
CA GLU A 180 -10.97 10.53 0.35
C GLU A 180 -10.02 11.73 0.31
N ILE A 181 -8.73 11.50 0.07
CA ILE A 181 -7.72 12.55 -0.02
C ILE A 181 -7.95 13.39 -1.27
N ILE A 182 -8.20 12.75 -2.42
CA ILE A 182 -8.47 13.41 -3.70
C ILE A 182 -9.71 14.32 -3.58
N ARG A 183 -10.81 13.83 -2.97
CA ARG A 183 -12.04 14.62 -2.77
C ARG A 183 -11.84 15.91 -1.97
N LYS A 184 -10.88 15.91 -1.03
CA LYS A 184 -10.61 17.04 -0.13
C LYS A 184 -9.46 17.93 -0.64
N SER A 185 -8.75 17.50 -1.69
CA SER A 185 -7.53 18.15 -2.16
C SER A 185 -7.82 19.37 -3.02
N SER A 186 -6.99 20.41 -2.88
CA SER A 186 -6.95 21.54 -3.83
C SER A 186 -6.26 21.18 -5.14
N TYR A 187 -5.52 20.07 -5.19
CA TYR A 187 -4.82 19.57 -6.36
C TYR A 187 -5.15 18.08 -6.60
N PRO A 188 -6.34 17.76 -7.15
CA PRO A 188 -6.78 16.37 -7.35
C PRO A 188 -5.86 15.57 -8.28
N GLN A 189 -5.34 16.20 -9.34
CA GLN A 189 -4.42 15.56 -10.29
C GLN A 189 -3.14 15.06 -9.64
N LEU A 190 -2.47 15.91 -8.85
CA LEU A 190 -1.27 15.52 -8.14
C LEU A 190 -1.54 14.38 -7.15
N GLN A 191 -2.69 14.41 -6.46
CA GLN A 191 -3.05 13.34 -5.53
C GLN A 191 -3.36 12.03 -6.23
N PHE A 192 -3.96 12.09 -7.42
CA PHE A 192 -4.19 10.92 -8.26
C PHE A 192 -2.86 10.30 -8.71
N GLU A 193 -1.92 11.08 -9.24
CA GLU A 193 -0.58 10.61 -9.61
C GLU A 193 0.17 9.99 -8.42
N LEU A 194 0.09 10.63 -7.25
CA LEU A 194 0.68 10.10 -6.01
C LEU A 194 0.01 8.78 -5.58
N ALA A 195 -1.29 8.64 -5.74
CA ALA A 195 -2.01 7.39 -5.43
C ALA A 195 -1.51 6.25 -6.33
N LEU A 196 -1.44 6.47 -7.64
CA LEU A 196 -0.92 5.48 -8.59
C LEU A 196 0.53 5.11 -8.26
N LEU A 197 1.37 6.08 -7.92
CA LEU A 197 2.76 5.85 -7.53
C LEU A 197 2.86 4.97 -6.28
N LYS A 198 2.11 5.29 -5.22
CA LYS A 198 2.07 4.47 -3.99
C LYS A 198 1.68 3.03 -4.30
N ILE A 199 0.66 2.85 -5.13
CA ILE A 199 0.13 1.53 -5.48
C ILE A 199 1.19 0.70 -6.23
N CYS A 200 1.85 1.28 -7.24
CA CYS A 200 2.89 0.57 -7.99
C CYS A 200 4.13 0.25 -7.14
N GLU A 201 4.43 1.06 -6.12
CA GLU A 201 5.59 0.84 -5.25
C GLU A 201 5.38 -0.21 -4.14
N TYR A 202 4.13 -0.61 -3.84
CA TYR A 202 3.85 -1.62 -2.80
C TYR A 202 4.57 -2.96 -3.02
N GLY A 203 4.88 -3.33 -4.27
CA GLY A 203 5.62 -4.56 -4.60
C GLY A 203 7.13 -4.52 -4.33
N LYS A 204 7.72 -3.36 -3.99
CA LYS A 204 9.14 -3.27 -3.62
C LYS A 204 9.39 -3.46 -2.12
N LEU A 205 8.32 -3.59 -1.33
CA LEU A 205 8.43 -3.96 0.07
C LEU A 205 8.81 -5.44 0.14
N ILE A 206 10.08 -5.69 0.38
CA ILE A 206 10.63 -7.05 0.57
C ILE A 206 9.71 -7.78 1.56
N PRO A 207 9.18 -8.97 1.21
CA PRO A 207 8.39 -9.76 2.14
C PRO A 207 9.14 -9.87 3.44
N LEU A 208 8.45 -9.64 4.57
CA LEU A 208 9.08 -9.68 5.89
C LEU A 208 9.77 -11.04 6.12
N LYS A 209 9.25 -12.08 5.48
CA LYS A 209 9.85 -13.42 5.40
C LYS A 209 11.24 -13.43 4.72
N ASP A 210 11.41 -12.76 3.59
CA ASP A 210 12.70 -12.67 2.89
C ASP A 210 13.69 -11.81 3.68
N LEU A 211 13.20 -10.81 4.43
CA LEU A 211 14.03 -10.07 5.38
C LEU A 211 14.47 -10.96 6.55
N ILE A 212 13.56 -11.78 7.11
CA ILE A 212 13.89 -12.76 8.15
C ILE A 212 14.90 -13.78 7.61
N GLU A 213 14.69 -14.34 6.43
CA GLU A 213 15.62 -15.30 5.81
C GLU A 213 16.99 -14.67 5.53
N LYS A 214 17.04 -13.41 5.08
CA LYS A 214 18.30 -12.66 4.94
C LYS A 214 18.98 -12.42 6.29
N LEU A 215 18.20 -12.10 7.33
CA LEU A 215 18.72 -11.91 8.69
C LEU A 215 19.24 -13.24 9.28
N ASP A 216 18.57 -14.35 9.02
CA ASP A 216 19.01 -15.70 9.43
C ASP A 216 20.27 -16.13 8.67
N GLN A 217 20.39 -15.83 7.38
CA GLN A 217 21.63 -16.09 6.62
C GLN A 217 22.80 -15.24 7.12
N ILE A 218 22.55 -13.99 7.51
CA ILE A 218 23.57 -13.10 8.10
C ILE A 218 23.96 -13.60 9.51
N SER A 219 23.01 -14.08 10.32
CA SER A 219 23.30 -14.62 11.65
C SER A 219 24.10 -15.93 11.59
N ILE A 220 23.82 -16.79 10.61
CA ILE A 220 24.54 -18.06 10.39
C ILE A 220 25.98 -17.82 9.90
N ASN A 221 26.21 -16.86 9.00
CA ASN A 221 27.55 -16.56 8.50
C ASN A 221 28.45 -15.81 9.50
N ASN A 222 27.88 -15.12 10.49
CA ASN A 222 28.66 -14.45 11.53
C ASN A 222 29.04 -15.35 12.73
N PHE A 223 28.61 -16.62 12.74
CA PHE A 223 28.95 -17.58 13.80
C PHE A 223 30.12 -18.52 13.45
N SER A 224 30.76 -18.38 12.30
CA SER A 224 32.06 -19.01 12.04
C SER A 224 33.19 -18.13 12.58
N PHE A 225 33.25 -17.96 13.90
CA PHE A 225 34.48 -17.48 14.55
C PHE A 225 35.45 -18.66 14.62
N SER A 226 36.34 -18.74 13.63
CA SER A 226 37.47 -19.66 13.61
C SER A 226 38.33 -19.44 14.86
N ILE A 227 38.34 -20.43 15.75
CA ILE A 227 39.32 -20.54 16.83
C ILE A 227 40.66 -20.90 16.19
N GLY A 228 41.43 -19.86 15.84
CA GLY A 228 42.85 -19.93 15.54
C GLY A 228 43.65 -19.63 16.81
N SER A 229 44.55 -20.55 17.15
CA SER A 229 45.50 -20.48 18.27
C SER A 229 46.55 -19.35 18.12
N PRO A 230 47.32 -19.05 19.17
CA PRO A 230 47.77 -17.70 19.50
C PRO A 230 49.15 -17.37 18.93
N GLU A 231 49.26 -16.20 18.28
CA GLU A 231 50.56 -15.58 18.01
C GLU A 231 50.55 -14.10 18.44
N GLU A 232 51.47 -13.85 19.38
CA GLU A 232 52.25 -12.63 19.57
C GLU A 232 51.57 -11.38 20.15
N HIS A 233 51.88 -11.19 21.44
CA HIS A 233 51.98 -9.94 22.18
C HIS A 233 52.10 -8.69 21.29
N LYS A 234 51.04 -7.86 21.29
CA LYS A 234 51.16 -6.41 21.14
C LYS A 234 50.45 -5.71 22.29
N GLU A 235 51.28 -5.00 23.03
CA GLU A 235 51.02 -4.06 24.12
C GLU A 235 49.57 -3.61 24.32
N ILE A 236 49.10 -3.84 25.54
CA ILE A 236 47.90 -3.25 26.13
C ILE A 236 48.08 -1.72 26.09
N LYS A 237 47.46 -1.04 25.12
CA LYS A 237 47.17 0.40 25.23
C LYS A 237 45.83 0.54 25.93
N GLU A 238 45.85 1.23 27.07
CA GLU A 238 44.67 1.57 27.87
C GLU A 238 43.55 2.11 26.96
N LYS A 239 42.37 1.47 27.02
CA LYS A 239 41.17 1.90 26.29
C LYS A 239 40.71 3.25 26.86
N SER A 240 41.21 4.35 26.31
CA SER A 240 40.77 5.71 26.65
C SER A 240 39.45 6.04 25.93
N TRP A 241 38.56 6.75 26.61
CA TRP A 241 37.30 7.29 26.06
C TRP A 241 37.52 8.13 24.79
N GLU A 242 38.68 8.78 24.69
CA GLU A 242 39.03 9.61 23.53
C GLU A 242 39.21 8.78 22.25
N ASN A 243 39.75 7.55 22.35
CA ASN A 243 39.90 6.65 21.20
C ASN A 243 38.55 6.11 20.71
N PHE A 244 37.63 5.85 21.65
CA PHE A 244 36.27 5.41 21.34
C PHE A 244 35.48 6.48 20.57
N VAL A 245 35.63 7.75 20.96
CA VAL A 245 34.99 8.89 20.30
C VAL A 245 35.50 9.03 18.85
N GLU A 246 36.79 8.81 18.60
CA GLU A 246 37.34 8.82 17.24
C GLU A 246 36.88 7.64 16.38
N GLU A 247 36.67 6.47 16.97
CA GLU A 247 36.20 5.28 16.28
C GLU A 247 34.73 5.43 15.85
N ILE A 248 33.90 6.01 16.72
CA ILE A 248 32.50 6.37 16.39
C ILE A 248 32.43 7.42 15.28
N LYS A 249 33.40 8.35 15.21
CA LYS A 249 33.49 9.33 14.10
C LYS A 249 33.63 8.66 12.74
N LYS A 250 34.39 7.56 12.66
CA LYS A 250 34.62 6.82 11.41
C LYS A 250 33.40 6.01 10.99
N GLU A 251 32.64 5.47 11.93
CA GLU A 251 31.47 4.65 11.64
C GLU A 251 30.20 5.46 11.38
N SER A 252 29.99 6.58 12.08
CA SER A 252 28.77 7.37 11.91
C SER A 252 28.89 8.79 12.47
N LEU A 253 28.77 9.78 11.59
CA LEU A 253 28.71 11.21 11.94
C LEU A 253 27.60 11.57 12.95
N PRO A 254 26.37 11.02 12.87
CA PRO A 254 25.30 11.36 13.82
C PRO A 254 25.59 10.90 15.26
N LEU A 255 26.16 9.68 15.43
CA LEU A 255 26.52 9.18 16.76
C LEU A 255 27.72 9.95 17.33
N TYR A 256 28.65 10.40 16.50
CA TYR A 256 29.75 11.25 16.93
C TYR A 256 29.26 12.59 17.50
N GLY A 257 28.27 13.22 16.88
CA GLY A 257 27.64 14.44 17.41
C GLY A 257 27.03 14.24 18.81
N LEU A 258 26.39 13.08 19.03
CA LEU A 258 25.85 12.74 20.34
C LEU A 258 26.96 12.44 21.35
N VAL A 259 27.96 11.63 21.01
CA VAL A 259 29.00 11.20 21.93
C VAL A 259 29.98 12.32 22.28
N SER A 260 30.28 13.21 21.34
CA SER A 260 31.10 14.41 21.60
C SER A 260 30.42 15.43 22.53
N SER A 261 29.09 15.42 22.60
CA SER A 261 28.32 16.26 23.51
C SER A 261 28.22 15.71 24.95
N LEU A 262 28.65 14.46 25.17
CA LEU A 262 28.59 13.80 26.47
C LEU A 262 29.80 14.15 27.36
N SER A 263 29.55 14.35 28.65
CA SER A 263 30.58 14.46 29.69
C SER A 263 31.44 13.19 29.74
N LYS A 264 32.74 13.34 30.04
CA LYS A 264 33.67 12.19 30.20
C LYS A 264 33.11 11.20 31.24
N PRO A 265 32.94 9.90 30.92
CA PRO A 265 32.45 8.91 31.88
C PRO A 265 33.50 8.57 32.93
N GLU A 266 33.03 8.28 34.15
CA GLU A 266 33.86 7.72 35.20
C GLU A 266 33.96 6.19 34.97
N ILE A 267 35.13 5.71 34.56
CA ILE A 267 35.39 4.29 34.37
C ILE A 267 35.82 3.70 35.72
N LYS A 268 34.95 2.91 36.37
CA LYS A 268 35.30 2.14 37.58
C LYS A 268 35.59 0.69 37.19
N ALA A 269 36.24 -0.08 38.09
CA ALA A 269 36.81 -1.40 37.79
C ALA A 269 35.80 -2.44 37.25
N GLU A 270 34.51 -2.30 37.54
CA GLU A 270 33.47 -3.27 37.13
C GLU A 270 32.38 -2.68 36.20
N GLU A 271 32.21 -1.36 36.12
CA GLU A 271 31.16 -0.73 35.30
C GLU A 271 31.61 0.63 34.74
N VAL A 272 31.06 1.02 33.58
CA VAL A 272 31.26 2.36 32.99
C VAL A 272 30.06 3.24 33.36
N PHE A 273 30.33 4.35 34.06
CA PHE A 273 29.30 5.25 34.56
C PHE A 273 29.29 6.57 33.78
N LEU A 274 28.14 6.96 33.25
CA LEU A 274 27.97 8.25 32.59
C LEU A 274 26.93 9.08 33.34
N LYS A 275 27.39 10.15 33.99
CA LYS A 275 26.53 11.14 34.65
C LYS A 275 25.97 12.08 33.61
N LEU A 276 24.66 12.04 33.42
CA LEU A 276 23.94 12.90 32.48
C LEU A 276 23.10 13.93 33.23
N SER A 277 23.21 15.18 32.80
CA SER A 277 22.30 16.24 33.24
C SER A 277 20.96 16.11 32.49
N SER A 278 19.85 16.32 33.21
CA SER A 278 18.46 16.08 32.78
C SER A 278 18.01 16.73 31.45
N SER A 279 18.82 17.56 30.80
CA SER A 279 18.54 18.14 29.48
C SER A 279 18.91 17.20 28.32
N SER A 280 19.55 16.07 28.60
CA SER A 280 20.02 15.12 27.60
C SER A 280 18.97 14.02 27.40
N ASN A 281 17.95 14.25 26.55
CA ASN A 281 16.94 13.26 26.14
C ASN A 281 17.53 12.15 25.25
N ILE A 282 18.71 11.64 25.63
CA ILE A 282 19.40 10.57 24.91
C ILE A 282 18.71 9.23 25.18
N VAL A 283 18.10 9.04 26.37
CA VAL A 283 17.47 7.77 26.75
C VAL A 283 16.22 7.45 25.90
N ASP A 284 15.50 8.47 25.43
CA ASP A 284 14.31 8.31 24.57
C ASP A 284 14.65 8.25 23.06
N SER A 285 15.92 8.41 22.71
CA SER A 285 16.37 8.38 21.32
C SER A 285 16.55 6.94 20.83
N PRO A 286 16.14 6.58 19.60
CA PRO A 286 16.40 5.26 19.01
C PRO A 286 17.90 4.92 18.93
N TYR A 287 18.77 5.94 18.99
CA TYR A 287 20.22 5.80 19.01
C TYR A 287 20.80 5.34 20.36
N TYR A 288 20.01 5.34 21.45
CA TYR A 288 20.48 4.92 22.78
C TYR A 288 20.87 3.44 22.83
N LYS A 289 20.05 2.57 22.24
CA LYS A 289 20.33 1.12 22.21
C LYS A 289 21.63 0.82 21.47
N ILE A 290 21.82 1.49 20.33
CA ILE A 290 23.01 1.36 19.49
C ILE A 290 24.25 1.87 20.23
N LEU A 291 24.14 3.00 20.94
CA LEU A 291 25.24 3.52 21.76
C LEU A 291 25.58 2.62 22.93
N LYS A 292 24.57 2.06 23.61
CA LYS A 292 24.77 1.15 24.75
C LYS A 292 25.50 -0.12 24.31
N GLU A 293 25.04 -0.78 23.25
CA GLU A 293 25.69 -1.99 22.73
C GLU A 293 27.14 -1.72 22.31
N LYS A 294 27.41 -0.58 21.66
CA LYS A 294 28.77 -0.20 21.24
C LYS A 294 29.70 0.13 22.42
N ILE A 295 29.19 0.78 23.46
CA ILE A 295 29.99 1.08 24.66
C ILE A 295 30.29 -0.21 25.43
N GLU A 296 29.30 -1.08 25.58
CA GLU A 296 29.46 -2.38 26.27
C GLU A 296 30.42 -3.30 25.50
N SER A 297 30.34 -3.35 24.17
CA SER A 297 31.27 -4.12 23.34
C SER A 297 32.69 -3.56 23.37
N TYR A 298 32.85 -2.24 23.43
CA TYR A 298 34.16 -1.62 23.41
C TYR A 298 34.89 -1.75 24.74
N PHE A 299 34.20 -1.46 25.86
CA PHE A 299 34.80 -1.51 27.19
C PHE A 299 34.73 -2.89 27.85
N ASN A 300 33.99 -3.86 27.29
CA ASN A 300 33.74 -5.18 27.87
C ASN A 300 33.21 -5.09 29.32
N ARG A 301 32.40 -4.05 29.60
CA ARG A 301 31.80 -3.78 30.90
C ARG A 301 30.37 -3.28 30.72
N PRO A 302 29.44 -3.63 31.63
CA PRO A 302 28.07 -3.13 31.57
C PRO A 302 28.04 -1.61 31.71
N PHE A 303 27.18 -0.97 30.92
CA PHE A 303 27.05 0.48 30.88
C PHE A 303 25.80 0.95 31.63
N ARG A 304 25.96 1.87 32.59
CA ARG A 304 24.87 2.46 33.36
C ARG A 304 24.88 3.99 33.26
N ILE A 305 23.69 4.54 33.02
CA ILE A 305 23.41 5.97 33.07
C ILE A 305 22.61 6.24 34.35
N GLU A 306 23.09 7.18 35.16
CA GLU A 306 22.27 7.84 36.18
C GLU A 306 21.94 9.25 35.70
N ILE A 307 20.64 9.56 35.66
CA ILE A 307 20.13 10.91 35.37
C ILE A 307 19.91 11.60 36.71
N GLU A 308 20.62 12.70 36.96
CA GLU A 308 20.28 13.57 38.09
C GLU A 308 19.00 14.35 37.74
N GLU A 309 17.86 13.92 38.28
CA GLU A 309 16.62 14.69 38.21
C GLU A 309 16.78 16.00 39.02
N LYS A 310 16.73 17.15 38.34
CA LYS A 310 16.47 18.42 39.03
C LYS A 310 15.05 18.34 39.62
N LYS A 311 14.93 18.39 40.95
CA LYS A 311 13.66 18.43 41.70
C LYS A 311 12.64 19.34 41.00
N ARG A 312 11.54 18.75 40.54
CA ARG A 312 10.37 19.47 40.02
C ARG A 312 9.70 20.21 41.19
N SER A 313 9.59 21.53 41.11
CA SER A 313 8.96 22.33 42.16
C SER A 313 7.49 21.96 42.32
N THR A 314 7.08 21.56 43.54
CA THR A 314 5.69 21.25 43.86
C THR A 314 4.86 22.53 44.04
N LEU A 315 3.53 22.40 43.94
CA LEU A 315 2.58 23.51 44.05
C LEU A 315 2.65 24.24 45.42
N GLU A 316 3.16 23.55 46.44
CA GLU A 316 3.41 24.08 47.79
C GLU A 316 4.65 24.98 47.83
N GLU A 317 5.74 24.61 47.14
CA GLU A 317 6.97 25.40 47.06
C GLU A 317 6.78 26.71 46.27
N VAL A 318 5.95 26.69 45.21
CA VAL A 318 5.66 27.90 44.42
C VAL A 318 4.79 28.90 45.19
N LYS A 319 3.87 28.42 46.03
CA LYS A 319 3.06 29.26 46.94
C LYS A 319 3.89 29.91 48.03
N GLU A 320 4.99 29.29 48.46
CA GLU A 320 5.87 29.80 49.50
C GLU A 320 6.87 30.86 48.99
N ARG A 321 7.01 31.04 47.67
CA ARG A 321 7.88 32.09 47.12
C ARG A 321 7.38 33.50 47.51
N PRO A 322 8.26 34.38 48.01
CA PRO A 322 7.87 35.70 48.52
C PRO A 322 7.24 36.58 47.42
N GLU A 323 7.71 36.46 46.19
CA GLU A 323 7.19 37.15 45.00
C GLU A 323 5.74 36.75 44.69
N VAL A 324 5.45 35.44 44.76
CA VAL A 324 4.12 34.90 44.47
C VAL A 324 3.13 35.25 45.59
N LYS A 325 3.57 35.21 46.86
CA LYS A 325 2.75 35.66 48.00
C LYS A 325 2.39 37.14 47.91
N ALA A 326 3.33 37.99 47.48
CA ALA A 326 3.06 39.42 47.30
C ALA A 326 2.00 39.66 46.23
N VAL A 327 2.10 38.99 45.08
CA VAL A 327 1.14 39.13 43.97
C VAL A 327 -0.25 38.59 44.37
N LEU A 328 -0.32 37.44 45.01
CA LEU A 328 -1.60 36.85 45.45
C LEU A 328 -2.31 37.73 46.49
N LYS A 329 -1.55 38.39 47.39
CA LYS A 329 -2.10 39.30 48.39
C LYS A 329 -2.59 40.62 47.79
N THR A 330 -1.89 41.15 46.79
CA THR A 330 -2.28 42.39 46.09
C THR A 330 -3.51 42.18 45.22
N LEU A 331 -3.64 41.02 44.56
CA LEU A 331 -4.71 40.76 43.61
C LEU A 331 -5.90 39.97 44.18
N SER A 332 -5.86 39.58 45.46
CA SER A 332 -6.87 38.72 46.11
C SER A 332 -7.18 37.44 45.31
N ALA A 333 -6.19 36.90 44.61
CA ALA A 333 -6.35 35.78 43.68
C ALA A 333 -5.92 34.45 44.31
N LYS A 334 -6.43 33.32 43.79
CA LYS A 334 -5.99 31.96 44.14
C LYS A 334 -5.37 31.28 42.91
N ILE A 335 -4.27 30.54 43.11
CA ILE A 335 -3.65 29.73 42.05
C ILE A 335 -4.52 28.50 41.81
N ALA A 336 -5.14 28.41 40.62
CA ALA A 336 -6.01 27.30 40.25
C ALA A 336 -5.24 26.07 39.73
N TYR A 337 -4.19 26.29 38.94
CA TYR A 337 -3.35 25.23 38.38
C TYR A 337 -1.97 25.81 38.01
N ILE A 338 -0.93 24.98 38.07
CA ILE A 338 0.41 25.31 37.58
C ILE A 338 0.68 24.37 36.41
N GLN A 339 0.77 24.93 35.21
CA GLN A 339 1.18 24.18 34.03
C GLN A 339 2.70 24.27 33.91
N PRO A 340 3.44 23.17 34.09
CA PRO A 340 4.86 23.17 33.77
C PRO A 340 5.03 23.38 32.28
N LEU A 341 5.86 24.37 31.90
CA LEU A 341 6.34 24.49 30.53
C LEU A 341 7.14 23.22 30.21
N LYS A 342 6.67 22.46 29.22
CA LYS A 342 7.50 21.42 28.61
C LYS A 342 8.49 22.15 27.71
N GLU A 343 9.76 22.16 28.10
CA GLU A 343 10.87 22.51 27.21
C GLU A 343 11.13 21.37 26.22
#